data_AF-A0A9P7N3J5-F1
#
_entry.id   AF-A0A9P7N3J5-F1
#
_cell.length_a   1.000
_cell.length_b   1.000
_cell.length_c   1.000
_cell.angle_alpha   90.00
_cell.angle_beta   90.00
_cell.angle_gamma   90.00
#
_symmetry.space_group_name_H-M   'P 1'
#
loop_
_entity.id
_entity.type
_entity.pdbx_description
1 polymer ?
#
loop_
_entity_poly.entity_id
_entity_poly.type
_entity_poly.pdbx_seq_one_letter_code
_entity_poly.pdbx_strand_id
1 'polypeptide(L)'
;MANVLPSKDINLLGLKFNLNPGPFNVKEHTIITMMAAAGSAYSYAIEILLAQEVFYKQRFGWGFQTLLIISTQAMGFGIAGIARRFLVWPASMVWPANLVTCAVMHALHKHEGTEPASTNGWAISRYRFFLLVSVATFFYQWVPEVMAPFLQYFTFACWIAPDNVLVNQLFGHVSGLGILPITFDWLGVSSWLGSPLQTPLFAILNISLGLVICLVGTLGLAYGGPVEYKYLPLSANKNWDRFARPYNTSRILSPDLTVNETAYKAYSPILLGATFSLGYGMSFATLVSTLSHVGLFYGPDIWRRAFEARSDEPDVHMRLMQKYREAPEFWFTIVFVISFAFGMTASQVWDTHLPWWAYIVCILIAAVFFIPIGMIQAITNQQPGLNIITEMIFGYM
;
A
#
# COMPACT_ATOMS: atom_id res chain seq x y z
N MET A 1 -30.68 -9.65 -10.11
CA MET A 1 -30.93 -10.81 -9.22
C MET A 1 -32.40 -11.16 -9.10
N ALA A 2 -33.27 -10.24 -8.69
CA ALA A 2 -34.67 -10.55 -8.39
C ALA A 2 -35.49 -11.19 -9.53
N ASN A 3 -35.15 -10.92 -10.80
CA ASN A 3 -35.84 -11.52 -11.95
C ASN A 3 -35.27 -12.87 -12.41
N VAL A 4 -34.12 -13.31 -11.85
CA VAL A 4 -33.35 -14.47 -12.35
C VAL A 4 -33.18 -15.55 -11.29
N LEU A 5 -33.12 -15.18 -10.00
CA LEU A 5 -32.98 -16.14 -8.91
C LEU A 5 -34.35 -16.66 -8.44
N PRO A 6 -34.52 -17.98 -8.28
CA PRO A 6 -35.77 -18.54 -7.76
C PRO A 6 -35.97 -18.12 -6.30
N SER A 7 -37.16 -17.64 -5.96
CA SER A 7 -37.57 -17.32 -4.58
C SER A 7 -37.86 -18.60 -3.79
N LYS A 8 -36.80 -19.36 -3.50
CA LYS A 8 -36.86 -20.59 -2.72
C LYS A 8 -36.24 -20.37 -1.35
N ASP A 9 -36.99 -20.71 -0.31
CA ASP A 9 -36.46 -20.75 1.06
C ASP A 9 -35.59 -22.00 1.21
N ILE A 10 -34.31 -21.79 1.48
CA ILE A 10 -33.36 -22.85 1.80
C ILE A 10 -33.14 -22.86 3.30
N ASN A 11 -33.19 -24.05 3.89
CA ASN A 11 -32.84 -24.27 5.27
C ASN A 11 -31.49 -24.97 5.32
N LEU A 12 -30.44 -24.24 5.70
CA LEU A 12 -29.10 -24.76 5.81
C LEU A 12 -28.68 -24.69 7.28
N LEU A 13 -28.45 -25.85 7.91
CA LEU A 13 -28.01 -25.95 9.30
C LEU A 13 -28.90 -25.19 10.31
N GLY A 14 -30.22 -25.12 10.07
CA GLY A 14 -31.19 -24.45 10.94
C GLY A 14 -31.39 -22.95 10.64
N LEU A 15 -30.61 -22.38 9.73
CA LEU A 15 -30.79 -21.01 9.24
C LEU A 15 -31.64 -21.04 7.97
N LYS A 16 -32.84 -20.46 8.05
CA LYS A 16 -33.72 -20.25 6.90
C LYS A 16 -33.32 -18.95 6.20
N PHE A 17 -32.95 -19.03 4.93
CA PHE A 17 -32.74 -17.85 4.10
C PHE A 17 -33.41 -18.03 2.73
N ASN A 18 -34.00 -16.95 2.24
CA ASN A 18 -34.59 -16.92 0.90
C ASN A 18 -33.49 -16.62 -0.12
N LEU A 19 -33.44 -17.38 -1.22
CA LEU A 19 -32.50 -17.14 -2.31
C LEU A 19 -32.77 -15.83 -3.09
N ASN A 20 -33.96 -15.26 -2.96
CA ASN A 20 -34.36 -14.02 -3.60
C ASN A 20 -35.18 -13.14 -2.62
N PRO A 21 -34.50 -12.51 -1.63
CA PRO A 21 -35.17 -11.77 -0.56
C PRO A 21 -35.74 -10.41 -1.02
N GLY A 22 -35.38 -9.93 -2.22
CA GLY A 22 -35.86 -8.65 -2.73
C GLY A 22 -35.03 -8.09 -3.91
N PRO A 23 -35.37 -6.88 -4.39
CA PRO A 23 -34.60 -6.20 -5.42
C PRO A 23 -33.19 -5.86 -4.93
N PHE A 24 -32.21 -6.09 -5.81
CA PHE A 24 -30.80 -5.85 -5.53
C PHE A 24 -30.57 -4.38 -5.20
N ASN A 25 -30.06 -4.11 -4.01
CA ASN A 25 -29.89 -2.75 -3.50
C ASN A 25 -28.41 -2.34 -3.40
N VAL A 26 -28.18 -1.05 -3.16
CA VAL A 26 -26.81 -0.48 -3.02
C VAL A 26 -26.04 -1.20 -1.91
N LYS A 27 -26.68 -1.55 -0.79
CA LYS A 27 -26.01 -2.16 0.36
C LYS A 27 -25.49 -3.56 0.05
N GLU A 28 -26.30 -4.36 -0.63
CA GLU A 28 -25.90 -5.69 -1.12
C GLU A 28 -24.73 -5.58 -2.10
N HIS A 29 -24.78 -4.63 -3.02
CA HIS A 29 -23.67 -4.39 -3.95
C HIS A 29 -22.40 -3.96 -3.23
N THR A 30 -22.51 -3.05 -2.26
CA THR A 30 -21.38 -2.61 -1.45
C THR A 30 -20.74 -3.80 -0.72
N ILE A 31 -21.52 -4.67 -0.08
CA ILE A 31 -20.99 -5.85 0.63
C ILE A 31 -20.26 -6.78 -0.34
N ILE A 32 -20.86 -7.11 -1.49
CA ILE A 32 -20.22 -7.95 -2.51
C ILE A 32 -18.90 -7.33 -2.97
N THR A 33 -18.88 -6.02 -3.19
CA THR A 33 -17.69 -5.30 -3.65
C THR A 33 -16.60 -5.32 -2.58
N MET A 34 -16.94 -5.12 -1.31
CA MET A 34 -15.98 -5.18 -0.21
C MET A 34 -15.40 -6.60 -0.06
N MET A 35 -16.23 -7.65 -0.20
CA MET A 35 -15.77 -9.04 -0.17
C MET A 35 -14.86 -9.38 -1.35
N ALA A 36 -15.20 -8.91 -2.55
CA ALA A 36 -14.36 -9.09 -3.74
C ALA A 36 -13.03 -8.31 -3.61
N ALA A 37 -13.08 -7.07 -3.12
CA ALA A 37 -11.88 -6.25 -2.90
C ALA A 37 -10.93 -6.87 -1.87
N ALA A 38 -11.46 -7.44 -0.79
CA ALA A 38 -10.67 -8.15 0.21
C ALA A 38 -9.94 -9.39 -0.37
N GLY A 39 -10.48 -9.99 -1.44
CA GLY A 39 -9.87 -11.14 -2.13
C GLY A 39 -9.03 -10.80 -3.36
N SER A 40 -9.13 -9.58 -3.90
CA SER A 40 -8.45 -9.22 -5.16
C SER A 40 -7.01 -8.75 -4.98
N ALA A 41 -6.65 -8.24 -3.79
CA ALA A 41 -5.30 -7.75 -3.52
C ALA A 41 -4.35 -8.91 -3.18
N TYR A 42 -3.19 -8.93 -3.81
CA TYR A 42 -2.11 -9.86 -3.46
C TYR A 42 -1.60 -9.55 -2.05
N SER A 43 -1.37 -10.59 -1.25
CA SER A 43 -0.78 -10.41 0.09
C SER A 43 0.69 -10.05 -0.02
N TYR A 44 1.12 -9.02 0.69
CA TYR A 44 2.54 -8.65 0.81
C TYR A 44 3.42 -9.81 1.32
N ALA A 45 2.85 -10.74 2.10
CA ALA A 45 3.57 -11.93 2.56
C ALA A 45 4.05 -12.83 1.40
N ILE A 46 3.44 -12.75 0.21
CA ILE A 46 3.91 -13.47 -0.98
C ILE A 46 5.31 -13.00 -1.38
N GLU A 47 5.62 -11.71 -1.26
CA GLU A 47 6.95 -11.18 -1.58
C GLU A 47 8.01 -11.75 -0.63
N ILE A 48 7.68 -11.90 0.65
CA ILE A 48 8.54 -12.54 1.66
C ILE A 48 8.81 -14.00 1.27
N LEU A 49 7.77 -14.75 0.92
CA LEU A 49 7.88 -16.15 0.51
C LEU A 49 8.71 -16.30 -0.78
N LEU A 50 8.48 -15.43 -1.75
CA LEU A 50 9.24 -15.41 -3.01
C LEU A 50 10.72 -15.08 -2.73
N ALA A 51 11.00 -14.11 -1.87
CA ALA A 51 12.36 -13.74 -1.51
C ALA A 51 13.09 -14.91 -0.80
N GLN A 52 12.42 -15.59 0.12
CA GLN A 52 12.94 -16.80 0.78
C GLN A 52 13.28 -17.90 -0.23
N GLU A 53 12.41 -18.15 -1.21
CA GLU A 53 12.62 -19.21 -2.19
C GLU A 53 13.68 -18.86 -3.24
N VAL A 54 13.68 -17.62 -3.73
CA VAL A 54 14.57 -17.16 -4.80
C VAL A 54 15.97 -16.87 -4.28
N PHE A 55 16.08 -16.10 -3.19
CA PHE A 55 17.38 -15.62 -2.68
C PHE A 55 17.99 -16.55 -1.62
N TYR A 56 17.18 -17.14 -0.74
CA TYR A 56 17.67 -17.96 0.37
C TYR A 56 17.50 -19.47 0.17
N LYS A 57 16.84 -19.88 -0.93
CA LYS A 57 16.55 -21.30 -1.26
C LYS A 57 15.81 -22.04 -0.13
N GLN A 58 15.08 -21.31 0.72
CA GLN A 58 14.29 -21.87 1.80
C GLN A 58 12.88 -22.22 1.31
N ARG A 59 12.40 -23.42 1.65
CA ARG A 59 11.04 -23.87 1.31
C ARG A 59 10.40 -24.55 2.52
N PHE A 60 9.59 -23.80 3.25
CA PHE A 60 8.87 -24.30 4.43
C PHE A 60 7.54 -25.01 4.11
N GLY A 61 7.20 -25.14 2.83
CA GLY A 61 6.02 -25.86 2.35
C GLY A 61 4.70 -25.08 2.52
N TRP A 62 3.61 -25.68 2.04
CA TRP A 62 2.31 -25.02 1.93
C TRP A 62 1.68 -24.64 3.28
N GLY A 63 1.96 -25.42 4.34
CA GLY A 63 1.41 -25.18 5.68
C GLY A 63 1.90 -23.86 6.26
N PHE A 64 3.22 -23.62 6.20
CA PHE A 64 3.82 -22.35 6.61
C PHE A 64 3.27 -21.17 5.79
N GLN A 65 3.25 -21.32 4.46
CA GLN A 65 2.78 -20.27 3.55
C GLN A 65 1.33 -19.86 3.84
N THR A 66 0.45 -20.84 4.07
CA THR A 66 -0.97 -20.61 4.35
C THR A 66 -1.16 -19.94 5.72
N LEU A 67 -0.50 -20.43 6.76
CA LEU A 67 -0.58 -19.83 8.10
C LEU A 67 -0.02 -18.40 8.10
N LEU A 68 1.11 -18.18 7.43
CA LEU A 68 1.72 -16.85 7.32
C LEU A 68 0.77 -15.87 6.62
N ILE A 69 0.26 -16.21 5.44
CA ILE A 69 -0.62 -15.32 4.67
C ILE A 69 -1.93 -15.03 5.42
N ILE A 70 -2.58 -16.06 5.98
CA ILE A 70 -3.84 -15.86 6.71
C ILE A 70 -3.59 -15.02 7.97
N SER A 71 -2.50 -15.28 8.70
CA SER A 71 -2.19 -14.52 9.91
C SER A 71 -1.97 -13.04 9.62
N THR A 72 -1.17 -12.69 8.60
CA THR A 72 -0.81 -11.30 8.31
C THR A 72 -2.00 -10.51 7.77
N GLN A 73 -2.82 -11.11 6.89
CA GLN A 73 -4.01 -10.46 6.33
C GLN A 73 -5.11 -10.28 7.37
N ALA A 74 -5.36 -11.30 8.21
CA ALA A 74 -6.46 -11.26 9.15
C ALA A 74 -6.16 -10.44 10.42
N MET A 75 -4.89 -10.36 10.84
CA MET A 75 -4.49 -9.63 12.05
C MET A 75 -4.81 -8.14 11.99
N GLY A 76 -4.69 -7.52 10.81
CA GLY A 76 -5.06 -6.12 10.59
C GLY A 76 -6.53 -5.83 10.91
N PHE A 77 -7.44 -6.75 10.55
CA PHE A 77 -8.86 -6.61 10.90
C PHE A 77 -9.06 -6.63 12.42
N GLY A 78 -8.29 -7.43 13.15
CA GLY A 78 -8.35 -7.49 14.61
C GLY A 78 -8.04 -6.14 15.28
N ILE A 79 -7.00 -5.44 14.81
CA ILE A 79 -6.61 -4.12 15.34
C ILE A 79 -7.58 -3.03 14.86
N ALA A 80 -8.11 -3.15 13.64
CA ALA A 80 -9.04 -2.19 13.07
C ALA A 80 -10.28 -1.96 13.95
N GLY A 81 -10.76 -3.01 14.64
CA GLY A 81 -11.91 -2.92 15.55
C GLY A 81 -11.77 -1.84 16.63
N ILE A 82 -10.60 -1.79 17.26
CA ILE A 82 -10.23 -0.80 18.30
C ILE A 82 -9.97 0.57 17.67
N ALA A 83 -9.37 0.58 16.49
CA ALA A 83 -8.99 1.82 15.81
C ALA A 83 -10.17 2.61 15.21
N ARG A 84 -11.36 2.01 15.07
CA ARG A 84 -12.57 2.68 14.53
C ARG A 84 -12.88 3.99 15.24
N ARG A 85 -12.67 4.06 16.55
CA ARG A 85 -12.88 5.27 17.37
C ARG A 85 -11.99 6.44 16.95
N PHE A 86 -10.80 6.14 16.47
CA PHE A 86 -9.80 7.14 16.07
C PHE A 86 -9.85 7.44 14.56
N LEU A 87 -10.19 6.45 13.74
CA LEU A 87 -10.00 6.50 12.29
C LEU A 87 -11.31 6.54 11.48
N VAL A 88 -12.47 6.23 12.08
CA VAL A 88 -13.75 6.12 11.35
C VAL A 88 -14.81 7.07 11.89
N TRP A 89 -15.00 7.12 13.21
CA TRP A 89 -16.01 7.99 13.80
C TRP A 89 -15.74 9.50 13.62
N PRO A 90 -14.49 9.98 13.62
CA PRO A 90 -14.23 11.41 13.44
C PRO A 90 -14.51 11.89 12.01
N ALA A 91 -15.27 12.98 11.88
CA ALA A 91 -15.58 13.59 10.59
C ALA A 91 -14.36 14.09 9.80
N SER A 92 -13.24 14.36 10.49
CA SER A 92 -11.99 14.74 9.85
C SER A 92 -11.30 13.58 9.10
N MET A 93 -11.72 12.34 9.35
CA MET A 93 -11.18 11.14 8.69
C MET A 93 -12.03 10.79 7.46
N VAL A 94 -11.72 11.45 6.34
CA VAL A 94 -12.57 11.42 5.14
C VAL A 94 -12.38 10.15 4.30
N TRP A 95 -11.18 9.57 4.31
CA TRP A 95 -10.76 8.44 3.46
C TRP A 95 -11.07 8.68 1.96
N PRO A 96 -10.31 9.55 1.27
CA PRO A 96 -10.63 9.99 -0.08
C PRO A 96 -10.88 8.87 -1.11
N ALA A 97 -10.13 7.77 -1.07
CA ALA A 97 -10.35 6.61 -1.94
C ALA A 97 -11.75 5.99 -1.77
N ASN A 98 -12.33 6.02 -0.56
CA ASN A 98 -13.66 5.49 -0.30
C ASN A 98 -14.74 6.34 -0.98
N LEU A 99 -14.52 7.66 -1.12
CA LEU A 99 -15.46 8.54 -1.82
C LEU A 99 -15.61 8.16 -3.30
N VAL A 100 -14.53 7.73 -3.95
CA VAL A 100 -14.57 7.27 -5.34
C VAL A 100 -15.40 5.99 -5.46
N THR A 101 -15.21 5.04 -4.55
CA THR A 101 -16.03 3.82 -4.50
C THR A 101 -17.51 4.15 -4.26
N CYS A 102 -17.81 5.06 -3.33
CA CYS A 102 -19.17 5.54 -3.07
C CYS A 102 -19.79 6.21 -4.31
N ALA A 103 -19.03 7.02 -5.05
CA ALA A 103 -19.50 7.69 -6.26
C ALA A 103 -19.85 6.69 -7.37
N VAL A 104 -19.01 5.66 -7.56
CA VAL A 104 -19.29 4.57 -8.51
C VAL A 104 -20.54 3.80 -8.10
N MET A 105 -20.66 3.40 -6.83
CA MET A 105 -21.85 2.70 -6.33
C MET A 105 -23.13 3.49 -6.54
N HIS A 106 -23.09 4.80 -6.25
CA HIS A 106 -24.22 5.68 -6.45
C HIS A 106 -24.56 5.86 -7.94
N ALA A 107 -23.56 5.98 -8.82
CA ALA A 107 -23.79 6.07 -10.27
C ALA A 107 -24.38 4.78 -10.86
N LEU A 108 -24.01 3.61 -10.32
CA LEU A 108 -24.52 2.32 -10.77
C LEU A 108 -25.95 2.02 -10.31
N HIS A 109 -26.40 2.59 -9.19
CA HIS A 109 -27.75 2.32 -8.66
C HIS A 109 -28.74 3.45 -8.89
N LYS A 110 -28.27 4.70 -9.07
CA LYS A 110 -29.15 5.86 -9.33
C LYS A 110 -29.25 6.12 -10.82
N HIS A 111 -30.30 5.60 -11.43
CA HIS A 111 -30.63 5.79 -12.85
C HIS A 111 -31.52 7.04 -13.06
N GLU A 112 -31.14 8.15 -12.45
CA GLU A 112 -31.85 9.42 -12.66
C GLU A 112 -31.48 10.04 -14.01
N GLY A 113 -32.45 10.72 -14.63
CA GLY A 113 -32.20 11.54 -15.81
C GLY A 113 -31.21 12.67 -15.51
N THR A 114 -30.48 13.13 -16.52
CA THR A 114 -29.60 14.28 -16.37
C THR A 114 -30.43 15.54 -16.08
N GLU A 115 -30.25 16.16 -14.92
CA GLU A 115 -30.73 17.51 -14.66
C GLU A 115 -29.67 18.51 -15.17
N PRO A 116 -29.93 19.24 -16.27
CA PRO A 116 -28.93 20.12 -16.88
C PRO A 116 -28.53 21.29 -15.96
N ALA A 117 -29.44 21.67 -15.05
CA ALA A 117 -29.24 22.75 -14.07
C ALA A 117 -28.20 22.39 -12.99
N SER A 118 -28.11 21.11 -12.58
CA SER A 118 -27.13 20.66 -11.59
C SER A 118 -25.77 20.26 -12.20
N THR A 119 -25.66 20.24 -13.53
CA THR A 119 -24.55 19.61 -14.25
C THR A 119 -23.89 20.54 -15.28
N ASN A 120 -23.99 21.86 -15.08
CA ASN A 120 -23.39 22.88 -15.98
C ASN A 120 -23.68 22.61 -17.48
N GLY A 121 -24.89 22.18 -17.81
CA GLY A 121 -25.30 21.90 -19.21
C GLY A 121 -24.83 20.57 -19.81
N TRP A 122 -24.19 19.68 -19.03
CA TRP A 122 -23.82 18.35 -19.53
C TRP A 122 -25.06 17.46 -19.74
N ALA A 123 -25.19 16.92 -20.95
CA ALA A 123 -26.32 16.06 -21.34
C ALA A 123 -26.11 14.57 -21.01
N ILE A 124 -24.87 14.13 -20.81
CA ILE A 124 -24.52 12.72 -20.59
C ILE A 124 -24.77 12.35 -19.13
N SER A 125 -25.62 11.35 -18.89
CA SER A 125 -25.83 10.77 -17.55
C SER A 125 -24.54 10.18 -16.98
N ARG A 126 -24.36 10.22 -15.65
CA ARG A 126 -23.17 9.66 -14.96
C ARG A 126 -22.89 8.20 -15.32
N TYR A 127 -23.94 7.38 -15.44
CA TYR A 127 -23.81 5.97 -15.83
C TYR A 127 -23.27 5.79 -17.26
N ARG A 128 -23.82 6.54 -18.23
CA ARG A 128 -23.31 6.51 -19.63
C ARG A 128 -21.88 7.00 -19.73
N PHE A 129 -21.53 8.05 -18.99
CA PHE A 129 -20.15 8.55 -18.95
C PHE A 129 -19.19 7.49 -18.41
N PHE A 130 -19.55 6.84 -17.29
CA PHE A 130 -18.77 5.74 -16.73
C PHE A 130 -18.53 4.61 -17.74
N LEU A 131 -19.57 4.15 -18.45
CA LEU A 131 -19.43 3.09 -19.46
C LEU A 131 -18.56 3.53 -20.63
N LEU A 132 -18.74 4.75 -21.13
CA LEU A 132 -17.95 5.28 -22.24
C LEU A 132 -16.47 5.34 -21.89
N VAL A 133 -16.13 5.89 -20.71
CA VAL A 133 -14.75 5.95 -20.24
C VAL A 133 -14.18 4.55 -20.02
N SER A 134 -14.95 3.64 -19.41
CA SER A 134 -14.50 2.26 -19.18
C SER A 134 -14.14 1.54 -20.47
N VAL A 135 -14.98 1.65 -21.50
CA VAL A 135 -14.73 1.04 -22.82
C VAL A 135 -13.55 1.73 -23.53
N ALA A 136 -13.48 3.06 -23.47
CA ALA A 136 -12.37 3.81 -24.07
C ALA A 136 -11.03 3.45 -23.42
N THR A 137 -10.96 3.39 -22.09
CA THR A 137 -9.77 2.98 -21.35
C THR A 137 -9.42 1.52 -21.63
N PHE A 138 -10.41 0.62 -21.71
CA PHE A 138 -10.18 -0.78 -22.08
C PHE A 138 -9.43 -0.89 -23.41
N PHE A 139 -9.85 -0.18 -24.46
CA PHE A 139 -9.16 -0.22 -25.75
C PHE A 139 -7.85 0.56 -25.76
N TYR A 140 -7.80 1.73 -25.11
CA TYR A 140 -6.60 2.55 -25.06
C TYR A 140 -5.43 1.79 -24.44
N GLN A 141 -5.69 0.99 -23.41
CA GLN A 141 -4.64 0.36 -22.63
C GLN A 141 -3.86 -0.72 -23.40
N TRP A 142 -4.44 -1.29 -24.46
CA TRP A 142 -3.71 -2.17 -25.38
C TRP A 142 -2.60 -1.44 -26.16
N VAL A 143 -2.73 -0.12 -26.34
CA VAL A 143 -1.77 0.67 -27.10
C VAL A 143 -0.41 0.73 -26.39
N PRO A 144 -0.28 1.26 -25.16
CA PRO A 144 1.00 1.27 -24.46
C PRO A 144 1.39 -0.13 -23.95
N GLU A 145 0.47 -1.05 -23.66
CA GLU A 145 0.86 -2.35 -23.10
C GLU A 145 1.30 -3.40 -24.13
N VAL A 146 0.67 -3.42 -25.31
CA VAL A 146 0.86 -4.51 -26.30
C VAL A 146 1.37 -3.99 -27.64
N MET A 147 0.72 -2.96 -28.19
CA MET A 147 1.01 -2.51 -29.57
C MET A 147 2.27 -1.64 -29.68
N ALA A 148 2.47 -0.74 -28.71
CA ALA A 148 3.58 0.20 -28.67
C ALA A 148 4.18 0.33 -27.25
N PRO A 149 4.86 -0.72 -26.74
CA PRO A 149 5.47 -0.74 -25.40
C PRO A 149 6.41 0.42 -25.09
N PHE A 150 7.05 1.02 -26.10
CA PHE A 150 7.91 2.19 -25.92
C PHE A 150 7.17 3.43 -25.39
N LEU A 151 5.83 3.47 -25.49
CA LEU A 151 5.00 4.55 -24.94
C LEU A 151 4.85 4.48 -23.41
N GLN A 152 5.16 3.33 -22.79
CA GLN A 152 5.20 3.21 -21.33
C GLN A 152 6.30 4.11 -20.75
N TYR A 153 7.43 4.24 -21.45
CA TYR A 153 8.58 5.05 -21.04
C TYR A 153 8.97 6.01 -22.18
N PHE A 154 8.27 7.14 -22.26
CA PHE A 154 8.50 8.10 -23.34
C PHE A 154 9.73 8.99 -23.06
N THR A 155 10.91 8.40 -23.16
CA THR A 155 12.20 9.07 -22.91
C THR A 155 12.81 9.62 -24.20
N PHE A 156 12.11 10.53 -24.88
CA PHE A 156 12.55 11.07 -26.18
C PHE A 156 13.94 11.73 -26.12
N ALA A 157 14.30 12.34 -24.99
CA ALA A 157 15.62 12.95 -24.79
C ALA A 157 16.75 11.92 -24.93
N CYS A 158 16.54 10.70 -24.42
CA CYS A 158 17.48 9.59 -24.57
C CYS A 158 17.54 9.06 -26.01
N TRP A 159 16.49 9.24 -26.82
CA TRP A 159 16.51 8.86 -28.24
C TRP A 159 17.29 9.84 -29.10
N ILE A 160 17.30 11.13 -28.73
CA ILE A 160 18.06 12.17 -29.43
C ILE A 160 19.57 11.95 -29.22
N ALA A 161 19.99 11.56 -28.02
CA ALA A 161 21.40 11.36 -27.67
C ALA A 161 21.60 10.04 -26.89
N PRO A 162 21.50 8.88 -27.56
CA PRO A 162 21.52 7.57 -26.92
C PRO A 162 22.87 7.23 -26.27
N ASP A 163 23.98 7.72 -26.82
CA ASP A 163 25.32 7.43 -26.30
C ASP A 163 25.81 8.44 -25.25
N ASN A 164 25.02 9.48 -24.96
CA ASN A 164 25.39 10.49 -24.00
C ASN A 164 25.06 10.03 -22.58
N VAL A 165 26.09 9.75 -21.79
CA VAL A 165 25.96 9.26 -20.40
C VAL A 165 25.13 10.21 -19.54
N LEU A 166 25.36 11.52 -19.64
CA LEU A 166 24.66 12.51 -18.82
C LEU A 166 23.16 12.58 -19.18
N VAL A 167 22.82 12.51 -20.46
CA VAL A 167 21.42 12.52 -20.92
C VAL A 167 20.70 11.28 -20.40
N ASN A 168 21.30 10.10 -20.51
CA ASN A 168 20.72 8.86 -19.99
C ASN A 168 20.62 8.85 -18.45
N GLN A 169 21.57 9.45 -17.76
CA GLN A 169 21.56 9.56 -16.30
C GLN A 169 20.44 10.49 -15.80
N LEU A 170 20.19 11.61 -16.47
CA LEU A 170 19.19 12.59 -16.05
C LEU A 170 17.78 12.25 -16.53
N PHE A 171 17.63 11.82 -17.79
CA PHE A 171 16.32 11.61 -18.43
C PHE A 171 15.95 10.15 -18.64
N GLY A 172 16.87 9.21 -18.41
CA GLY A 172 16.58 7.78 -18.52
C GLY A 172 15.61 7.32 -17.43
N HIS A 173 14.67 6.45 -17.80
CA HIS A 173 13.63 5.96 -16.90
C HIS A 173 14.10 4.80 -16.01
N VAL A 174 14.90 3.87 -16.55
CA VAL A 174 15.27 2.61 -15.85
C VAL A 174 16.47 2.78 -14.92
N SER A 175 17.53 3.43 -15.40
CA SER A 175 18.79 3.60 -14.65
C SER A 175 19.10 5.07 -14.31
N GLY A 176 18.28 5.99 -14.82
CA GLY A 176 18.40 7.42 -14.62
C GLY A 176 17.40 7.96 -13.61
N LEU A 177 17.35 9.29 -13.48
CA LEU A 177 16.46 9.97 -12.55
C LEU A 177 15.06 10.24 -13.10
N GLY A 178 14.86 10.12 -14.42
CA GLY A 178 13.56 10.33 -15.05
C GLY A 178 12.99 11.74 -14.85
N ILE A 179 13.81 12.80 -14.94
CA ILE A 179 13.40 14.20 -14.66
C ILE A 179 12.18 14.65 -15.47
N LEU A 180 12.00 14.11 -16.68
CA LEU A 180 10.80 14.30 -17.49
C LEU A 180 10.03 12.97 -17.56
N PRO A 181 9.19 12.66 -16.55
CA PRO A 181 8.48 11.40 -16.47
C PRO A 181 7.23 11.43 -17.37
N ILE A 182 7.43 11.39 -18.69
CA ILE A 182 6.33 11.26 -19.65
C ILE A 182 6.03 9.79 -19.84
N THR A 183 4.79 9.41 -19.57
CA THR A 183 4.26 8.08 -19.84
C THR A 183 2.86 8.22 -20.41
N PHE A 184 2.52 7.35 -21.35
CA PHE A 184 1.16 7.20 -21.87
C PHE A 184 0.46 5.98 -21.27
N ASP A 185 1.08 5.36 -20.26
CA ASP A 185 0.54 4.21 -19.56
C ASP A 185 0.01 4.62 -18.18
N TRP A 186 -1.29 4.39 -17.96
CA TRP A 186 -1.93 4.67 -16.68
C TRP A 186 -1.40 3.78 -15.55
N LEU A 187 -0.96 2.54 -15.84
CA LEU A 187 -0.33 1.69 -14.83
C LEU A 187 1.01 2.29 -14.37
N GLY A 188 1.79 2.84 -15.30
CA GLY A 188 3.00 3.61 -14.97
C GLY A 188 2.71 4.76 -13.99
N VAL A 189 1.64 5.53 -14.22
CA VAL A 189 1.25 6.66 -13.35
C VAL A 189 0.74 6.19 -11.98
N SER A 190 -0.04 5.12 -11.93
CA SER A 190 -0.76 4.70 -10.72
C SER A 190 -0.05 3.65 -9.86
N SER A 191 1.00 3.02 -10.38
CA SER A 191 1.69 1.89 -9.72
C SER A 191 2.38 2.23 -8.39
N TRP A 192 2.92 3.45 -8.23
CA TRP A 192 3.73 3.80 -7.06
C TRP A 192 2.95 4.58 -5.99
N LEU A 193 2.31 5.69 -6.37
CA LEU A 193 1.58 6.58 -5.44
C LEU A 193 0.07 6.26 -5.36
N GLY A 194 -0.37 5.17 -6.00
CA GLY A 194 -1.77 4.90 -6.26
C GLY A 194 -2.34 5.87 -7.30
N SER A 195 -3.67 5.88 -7.43
CA SER A 195 -4.35 6.80 -8.36
C SER A 195 -4.31 8.24 -7.84
N PRO A 196 -3.62 9.18 -8.52
CA PRO A 196 -3.55 10.58 -8.08
C PRO A 196 -4.93 11.25 -8.06
N LEU A 197 -5.88 10.78 -8.86
CA LEU A 197 -7.25 11.30 -8.90
C LEU A 197 -8.01 11.16 -7.56
N GLN A 198 -7.58 10.22 -6.71
CA GLN A 198 -8.21 9.96 -5.41
C GLN A 198 -7.54 10.77 -4.29
N THR A 199 -6.33 11.28 -4.54
CA THR A 199 -5.49 11.96 -3.56
C THR A 199 -5.80 13.46 -3.56
N PRO A 200 -6.00 14.10 -2.40
CA PRO A 200 -6.25 15.55 -2.34
C PRO A 200 -5.11 16.38 -2.92
N LEU A 201 -5.44 17.53 -3.53
CA LEU A 201 -4.46 18.40 -4.21
C LEU A 201 -3.31 18.83 -3.30
N PHE A 202 -3.58 19.21 -2.05
CA PHE A 202 -2.53 19.64 -1.12
C PHE A 202 -1.51 18.52 -0.85
N ALA A 203 -1.95 17.27 -0.79
CA ALA A 203 -1.09 16.12 -0.56
C ALA A 203 -0.22 15.86 -1.80
N ILE A 204 -0.82 15.93 -3.01
CA ILE A 204 -0.08 15.82 -4.28
C ILE A 204 1.00 16.90 -4.38
N LEU A 205 0.66 18.16 -4.09
CA LEU A 205 1.62 19.27 -4.14
C LEU A 205 2.76 19.07 -3.13
N ASN A 206 2.45 18.60 -1.91
CA ASN A 206 3.47 18.34 -0.89
C ASN A 206 4.43 17.21 -1.32
N ILE A 207 3.89 16.08 -1.80
CA ILE A 207 4.70 14.97 -2.32
C ILE A 207 5.54 15.43 -3.52
N SER A 208 4.97 16.24 -4.40
CA SER A 208 5.69 16.77 -5.58
C SER A 208 6.85 17.67 -5.17
N LEU A 209 6.66 18.53 -4.15
CA LEU A 209 7.75 19.33 -3.59
C LEU A 209 8.82 18.44 -2.94
N GLY A 210 8.40 17.44 -2.17
CA GLY A 210 9.30 16.45 -1.57
C GLY A 210 10.13 15.70 -2.61
N LEU A 211 9.52 15.34 -3.75
CA LEU A 211 10.20 14.71 -4.88
C LEU A 211 11.27 15.62 -5.49
N VAL A 212 10.99 16.92 -5.68
CA VAL A 212 11.98 17.90 -6.17
C VAL A 212 13.16 18.02 -5.20
N ILE A 213 12.89 18.07 -3.89
CA ILE A 213 13.95 18.12 -2.87
C ILE A 213 14.80 16.84 -2.91
N CYS A 214 14.16 15.67 -3.00
CA CYS A 214 14.86 14.38 -3.10
C CYS A 214 15.66 14.25 -4.41
N LEU A 215 15.17 14.80 -5.52
CA LEU A 215 15.88 14.84 -6.80
C LEU A 215 17.17 15.65 -6.66
N VAL A 216 17.08 16.87 -6.11
CA VAL A 216 18.25 17.72 -5.86
C VAL A 216 19.22 17.06 -4.89
N GLY A 217 18.72 16.44 -3.81
CA GLY A 217 19.52 15.69 -2.86
C GLY A 217 20.25 14.51 -3.50
N THR A 218 19.57 13.78 -4.39
CA THR A 218 20.15 12.65 -5.13
C THR A 218 21.26 13.10 -6.05
N LEU A 219 21.05 14.21 -6.79
CA LEU A 219 22.08 14.81 -7.63
C LEU A 219 23.29 15.27 -6.79
N GLY A 220 23.04 15.92 -5.65
CA GLY A 220 24.08 16.34 -4.72
C GLY A 220 24.92 15.15 -4.22
N LEU A 221 24.27 14.06 -3.82
CA LEU A 221 24.95 12.84 -3.39
C LEU A 221 25.71 12.16 -4.54
N ALA A 222 25.13 12.08 -5.73
CA ALA A 222 25.74 11.40 -6.86
C ALA A 222 27.03 12.08 -7.35
N TYR A 223 27.04 13.42 -7.41
CA TYR A 223 28.18 14.18 -7.95
C TYR A 223 29.15 14.67 -6.87
N GLY A 224 28.65 15.00 -5.68
CA GLY A 224 29.43 15.54 -4.56
C GLY A 224 29.65 14.57 -3.39
N GLY A 225 29.03 13.40 -3.40
CA GLY A 225 29.17 12.39 -2.36
C GLY A 225 30.42 11.50 -2.51
N PRO A 226 30.40 10.33 -1.85
CA PRO A 226 31.47 9.35 -1.92
C PRO A 226 31.85 8.97 -3.36
N VAL A 227 33.14 8.70 -3.58
CA VAL A 227 33.71 8.44 -4.91
C VAL A 227 33.11 7.19 -5.55
N GLU A 228 32.68 6.24 -4.73
CA GLU A 228 32.01 5.00 -5.09
C GLU A 228 30.73 5.25 -5.90
N TYR A 229 29.97 6.30 -5.60
CA TYR A 229 28.71 6.62 -6.30
C TYR A 229 28.92 7.01 -7.76
N LYS A 230 30.12 7.45 -8.15
CA LYS A 230 30.44 7.80 -9.54
C LYS A 230 30.49 6.58 -10.46
N TYR A 231 30.72 5.40 -9.90
CA TYR A 231 30.81 4.14 -10.65
C TYR A 231 29.54 3.29 -10.55
N LEU A 232 28.57 3.72 -9.74
CA LEU A 232 27.29 3.04 -9.55
C LEU A 232 26.20 3.69 -10.41
N PRO A 233 25.16 2.94 -10.82
CA PRO A 233 23.98 3.53 -11.42
C PRO A 233 23.32 4.50 -10.45
N LEU A 234 22.89 5.67 -10.95
CA LEU A 234 22.21 6.69 -10.15
C LEU A 234 20.99 6.11 -9.45
N SER A 235 20.12 5.47 -10.23
CA SER A 235 18.92 4.81 -9.77
C SER A 235 18.98 3.33 -10.15
N ALA A 236 19.03 2.45 -9.16
CA ALA A 236 18.86 1.03 -9.37
C ALA A 236 18.51 0.34 -8.04
N ASN A 237 17.64 -0.66 -8.13
CA ASN A 237 17.19 -1.48 -6.99
C ASN A 237 18.05 -2.75 -6.88
N LYS A 238 19.36 -2.57 -6.69
CA LYS A 238 20.33 -3.66 -6.50
C LYS A 238 21.38 -3.24 -5.47
N ASN A 239 22.10 -4.21 -4.94
CA ASN A 239 23.24 -3.97 -4.07
C ASN A 239 24.54 -4.25 -4.84
N TRP A 240 25.59 -3.46 -4.59
CA TRP A 240 26.87 -3.58 -5.29
C TRP A 240 28.02 -3.90 -4.35
N ASP A 241 29.04 -4.57 -4.87
CA ASP A 241 30.34 -4.70 -4.22
C ASP A 241 31.29 -3.56 -4.61
N ARG A 242 32.47 -3.52 -3.98
CA ARG A 242 33.53 -2.53 -4.22
C ARG A 242 34.00 -2.43 -5.69
N PHE A 243 33.69 -3.42 -6.52
CA PHE A 243 34.02 -3.46 -7.94
C PHE A 243 32.82 -3.13 -8.83
N ALA A 244 31.76 -2.54 -8.26
CA ALA A 244 30.50 -2.22 -8.92
C ALA A 244 29.80 -3.44 -9.57
N ARG A 245 30.06 -4.65 -9.07
CA ARG A 245 29.36 -5.87 -9.49
C ARG A 245 28.19 -6.15 -8.56
N PRO A 246 27.15 -6.87 -9.02
CA PRO A 246 26.06 -7.29 -8.14
C PRO A 246 26.60 -8.03 -6.90
N TYR A 247 26.18 -7.57 -5.72
CA TYR A 247 26.68 -8.07 -4.45
C TYR A 247 26.24 -9.52 -4.22
N ASN A 248 27.20 -10.41 -3.93
CA ASN A 248 26.90 -11.81 -3.64
C ASN A 248 26.72 -12.06 -2.14
N THR A 249 25.47 -12.15 -1.69
CA THR A 249 25.11 -12.37 -0.28
C THR A 249 25.58 -13.72 0.26
N SER A 250 25.63 -14.77 -0.56
CA SER A 250 26.08 -16.11 -0.10
C SER A 250 27.52 -16.16 0.40
N ARG A 251 28.37 -15.18 0.03
CA ARG A 251 29.76 -15.10 0.49
C ARG A 251 29.91 -14.62 1.93
N ILE A 252 28.88 -13.96 2.46
CA ILE A 252 28.90 -13.38 3.81
C ILE A 252 27.95 -14.10 4.77
N LEU A 253 27.23 -15.10 4.29
CA LEU A 253 26.33 -15.91 5.10
C LEU A 253 26.99 -17.23 5.45
N SER A 254 26.87 -17.62 6.71
CA SER A 254 27.21 -18.95 7.20
C SER A 254 26.18 -19.98 6.69
N PRO A 255 26.45 -21.30 6.79
CA PRO A 255 25.46 -22.33 6.46
C PRO A 255 24.12 -22.17 7.21
N ASP A 256 24.18 -21.62 8.43
CA ASP A 256 23.01 -21.30 9.27
C ASP A 256 22.35 -19.95 8.93
N LEU A 257 22.69 -19.34 7.79
CA LEU A 257 22.20 -18.05 7.31
C LEU A 257 22.47 -16.85 8.23
N THR A 258 23.42 -16.99 9.15
CA THR A 258 23.93 -15.89 9.99
C THR A 258 25.04 -15.12 9.29
N VAL A 259 25.17 -13.83 9.59
CA VAL A 259 26.20 -12.98 8.97
C VAL A 259 27.58 -13.32 9.54
N ASN A 260 28.53 -13.65 8.66
CA ASN A 260 29.94 -13.86 8.98
C ASN A 260 30.72 -12.54 8.80
N GLU A 261 31.02 -11.88 9.91
CA GLU A 261 31.72 -10.58 9.88
C GLU A 261 33.11 -10.65 9.24
N THR A 262 33.85 -11.74 9.45
CA THR A 262 35.21 -11.89 8.90
C THR A 262 35.15 -12.01 7.38
N ALA A 263 34.21 -12.81 6.87
CA ALA A 263 33.97 -12.96 5.44
C ALA A 263 33.46 -11.65 4.82
N TYR A 264 32.60 -10.90 5.53
CA TYR A 264 32.13 -9.58 5.11
C TYR A 264 33.28 -8.58 4.95
N LYS A 265 34.12 -8.44 5.98
CA LYS A 265 35.30 -7.55 5.96
C LYS A 265 36.31 -7.95 4.88
N ALA A 266 36.46 -9.25 4.60
CA ALA A 266 37.31 -9.75 3.53
C ALA A 266 36.72 -9.50 2.13
N TYR A 267 35.41 -9.66 1.95
CA TYR A 267 34.76 -9.58 0.64
C TYR A 267 34.54 -8.13 0.17
N SER A 268 33.65 -7.37 0.81
CA SER A 268 33.35 -5.98 0.45
C SER A 268 32.29 -5.42 1.40
N PRO A 269 32.30 -4.10 1.71
CA PRO A 269 31.09 -3.45 2.17
C PRO A 269 29.98 -3.51 1.11
N ILE A 270 28.72 -3.50 1.54
CA ILE A 270 27.56 -3.36 0.65
C ILE A 270 27.47 -1.90 0.24
N LEU A 271 27.51 -1.64 -1.06
CA LEU A 271 27.30 -0.31 -1.63
C LEU A 271 25.89 -0.21 -2.21
N LEU A 272 25.26 0.93 -1.97
CA LEU A 272 23.94 1.28 -2.48
C LEU A 272 24.08 2.48 -3.42
N GLY A 273 23.21 2.59 -4.43
CA GLY A 273 23.20 3.74 -5.34
C GLY A 273 22.75 5.01 -4.61
N ALA A 274 23.01 6.18 -5.21
CA ALA A 274 22.67 7.46 -4.59
C ALA A 274 21.16 7.60 -4.31
N THR A 275 20.30 7.29 -5.28
CA THR A 275 18.83 7.35 -5.12
C THR A 275 18.35 6.36 -4.05
N PHE A 276 18.90 5.15 -4.03
CA PHE A 276 18.46 4.10 -3.10
C PHE A 276 18.90 4.41 -1.67
N SER A 277 20.12 4.92 -1.48
CA SER A 277 20.62 5.38 -0.18
C SER A 277 19.79 6.53 0.39
N LEU A 278 19.48 7.54 -0.44
CA LEU A 278 18.63 8.65 -0.03
C LEU A 278 17.21 8.17 0.27
N GLY A 279 16.68 7.24 -0.52
CA GLY A 279 15.39 6.59 -0.29
C GLY A 279 15.30 5.98 1.10
N TYR A 280 16.28 5.15 1.49
CA TYR A 280 16.36 4.59 2.86
C TYR A 280 16.38 5.67 3.94
N GLY A 281 17.25 6.68 3.79
CA GLY A 281 17.34 7.79 4.74
C GLY A 281 16.01 8.55 4.90
N MET A 282 15.34 8.84 3.79
CA MET A 282 14.05 9.51 3.79
C MET A 282 12.95 8.63 4.38
N SER A 283 12.96 7.32 4.16
CA SER A 283 11.97 6.42 4.78
C SER A 283 12.05 6.40 6.31
N PHE A 284 13.27 6.43 6.89
CA PHE A 284 13.42 6.60 8.34
C PHE A 284 12.88 7.96 8.80
N ALA A 285 13.20 9.03 8.07
CA ALA A 285 12.71 10.36 8.37
C ALA A 285 11.17 10.45 8.28
N THR A 286 10.54 9.79 7.30
CA THR A 286 9.09 9.75 7.14
C THR A 286 8.40 9.10 8.34
N LEU A 287 8.95 8.04 8.91
CA LEU A 287 8.35 7.36 10.06
C LEU A 287 8.46 8.20 11.34
N VAL A 288 9.61 8.83 11.59
CA VAL A 288 9.78 9.76 12.72
C VAL A 288 8.92 11.01 12.54
N SER A 289 8.87 11.55 11.31
CA SER A 289 8.01 12.68 10.96
C SER A 289 6.54 12.35 11.14
N THR A 290 6.09 11.15 10.79
CA THR A 290 4.71 10.67 11.00
C THR A 290 4.34 10.72 12.48
N LEU A 291 5.17 10.15 13.36
CA LEU A 291 4.91 10.18 14.81
C LEU A 291 4.94 11.61 15.36
N SER A 292 5.91 12.42 14.91
CA SER A 292 6.08 13.80 15.39
C SER A 292 4.91 14.70 14.94
N HIS A 293 4.51 14.59 13.67
CA HIS A 293 3.39 15.33 13.11
C HIS A 293 2.09 14.94 13.80
N VAL A 294 1.81 13.64 13.93
CA VAL A 294 0.59 13.17 14.59
C VAL A 294 0.59 13.54 16.07
N GLY A 295 1.71 13.38 16.77
CA GLY A 295 1.83 13.74 18.18
C GLY A 295 1.63 15.23 18.44
N LEU A 296 2.19 16.11 17.60
CA LEU A 296 2.10 17.57 17.78
C LEU A 296 0.74 18.14 17.35
N PHE A 297 0.20 17.71 16.21
CA PHE A 297 -1.01 18.31 15.65
C PHE A 297 -2.29 17.61 16.09
N TYR A 298 -2.25 16.28 16.26
CA TYR A 298 -3.42 15.46 16.57
C TYR A 298 -3.34 14.78 17.95
N GLY A 299 -2.22 14.91 18.66
CA GLY A 299 -2.02 14.30 19.97
C GLY A 299 -3.10 14.63 21.01
N PRO A 300 -3.51 15.91 21.17
CA PRO A 300 -4.59 16.27 22.09
C PRO A 300 -5.93 15.60 21.74
N ASP A 301 -6.27 15.51 20.45
CA ASP A 301 -7.49 14.85 20.00
C ASP A 301 -7.43 13.33 20.22
N ILE A 302 -6.29 12.70 19.96
CA ILE A 302 -6.07 11.28 20.24
C ILE A 302 -6.19 11.01 21.73
N TRP A 303 -5.59 11.84 22.58
CA TRP A 303 -5.66 11.69 24.03
C TRP A 303 -7.10 11.84 24.54
N ARG A 304 -7.81 12.88 24.10
CA ARG A 304 -9.23 13.08 24.40
C ARG A 304 -10.04 11.85 23.97
N ARG A 305 -9.82 11.35 22.76
CA ARG A 305 -10.50 10.16 22.24
C ARG A 305 -10.00 8.84 22.80
N ALA A 306 -8.91 8.78 23.52
CA ALA A 306 -8.53 7.57 24.24
C ALA A 306 -9.37 7.48 25.52
N PHE A 307 -9.45 8.59 26.26
CA PHE A 307 -9.99 8.62 27.62
C PHE A 307 -11.45 9.10 27.74
N GLU A 308 -11.96 9.91 26.81
CA GLU A 308 -13.33 10.47 26.85
C GLU A 308 -14.24 9.77 25.83
N ALA A 309 -15.13 8.91 26.33
CA ALA A 309 -15.92 7.98 25.50
C ALA A 309 -16.83 8.63 24.44
N ARG A 310 -17.19 9.92 24.56
CA ARG A 310 -18.25 10.57 23.74
C ARG A 310 -18.13 12.10 23.61
N SER A 311 -16.92 12.66 23.49
CA SER A 311 -16.78 14.13 23.48
C SER A 311 -17.09 14.81 22.15
N ASP A 312 -17.05 14.09 21.02
CA ASP A 312 -17.12 14.72 19.70
C ASP A 312 -18.56 14.70 19.17
N GLU A 313 -19.04 15.87 18.73
CA GLU A 313 -20.34 15.98 18.08
C GLU A 313 -20.35 15.10 16.82
N PRO A 314 -21.28 14.15 16.72
CA PRO A 314 -21.36 13.29 15.55
C PRO A 314 -21.75 14.16 14.35
N ASP A 315 -21.03 14.02 13.25
CA ASP A 315 -21.36 14.66 11.99
C ASP A 315 -22.65 14.07 11.40
N VAL A 316 -23.11 14.66 10.29
CA VAL A 316 -24.35 14.22 9.62
C VAL A 316 -24.24 12.76 9.20
N HIS A 317 -23.07 12.30 8.73
CA HIS A 317 -22.86 10.93 8.31
C HIS A 317 -22.92 9.95 9.48
N MET A 318 -22.25 10.25 10.59
CA MET A 318 -22.28 9.42 11.79
C MET A 318 -23.68 9.38 12.43
N ARG A 319 -24.41 10.50 12.46
CA ARG A 319 -25.82 10.52 12.91
C ARG A 319 -26.71 9.60 12.06
N LEU A 320 -26.52 9.59 10.74
CA LEU A 320 -27.24 8.66 9.85
C LEU A 320 -26.80 7.20 10.07
N MET A 321 -25.54 6.96 10.41
CA MET A 321 -25.00 5.63 10.69
C MET A 321 -25.42 5.07 12.05
N GLN A 322 -25.73 5.92 13.04
CA GLN A 322 -26.18 5.50 14.39
C GLN A 322 -27.46 4.65 14.38
N LYS A 323 -28.23 4.67 13.28
CA LYS A 323 -29.39 3.78 13.11
C LYS A 323 -28.99 2.29 13.04
N TYR A 324 -27.76 1.98 12.65
CA TYR A 324 -27.28 0.61 12.48
C TYR A 324 -26.55 0.14 13.74
N ARG A 325 -26.83 -1.11 14.15
CA ARG A 325 -26.09 -1.73 15.26
C ARG A 325 -24.65 -1.95 14.83
N GLU A 326 -23.71 -1.46 15.63
CA GLU A 326 -22.29 -1.65 15.35
C GLU A 326 -21.86 -3.11 15.52
N ALA A 327 -20.81 -3.50 14.80
CA ALA A 327 -20.19 -4.80 14.97
C ALA A 327 -19.57 -4.92 16.38
N PRO A 328 -19.87 -5.98 17.14
CA PRO A 328 -19.33 -6.18 18.48
C PRO A 328 -17.79 -6.25 18.48
N GLU A 329 -17.17 -5.64 19.48
CA GLU A 329 -15.70 -5.60 19.58
C GLU A 329 -15.06 -6.99 19.70
N PHE A 330 -15.76 -7.94 20.36
CA PHE A 330 -15.25 -9.29 20.54
C PHE A 330 -15.02 -10.05 19.23
N TRP A 331 -15.72 -9.70 18.13
CA TRP A 331 -15.47 -10.31 16.82
C TRP A 331 -14.04 -10.00 16.35
N PHE A 332 -13.61 -8.75 16.53
CA PHE A 332 -12.26 -8.32 16.19
C PHE A 332 -11.22 -8.95 17.12
N THR A 333 -11.53 -9.09 18.42
CA THR A 333 -10.66 -9.80 19.37
C THR A 333 -10.48 -11.26 18.99
N ILE A 334 -11.54 -11.98 18.60
CA ILE A 334 -11.44 -13.37 18.17
C ILE A 334 -10.56 -13.49 16.92
N VAL A 335 -10.79 -12.64 15.92
CA VAL A 335 -9.96 -12.62 14.70
C VAL A 335 -8.50 -12.34 15.03
N PHE A 336 -8.23 -11.39 15.91
CA PHE A 336 -6.87 -11.08 16.37
C PHE A 336 -6.20 -12.28 17.04
N VAL A 337 -6.88 -12.93 18.00
CA VAL A 337 -6.33 -14.06 18.76
C VAL A 337 -6.04 -15.26 17.85
N ILE A 338 -6.95 -15.58 16.92
CA ILE A 338 -6.75 -16.68 15.97
C ILE A 338 -5.57 -16.36 15.03
N SER A 339 -5.51 -15.13 14.50
CA SER A 339 -4.43 -14.70 13.61
C SER A 339 -3.08 -14.68 14.33
N PHE A 340 -3.06 -14.22 15.58
CA PHE A 340 -1.89 -14.25 16.45
C PHE A 340 -1.40 -15.68 16.64
N ALA A 341 -2.29 -16.62 16.95
CA ALA A 341 -1.94 -18.03 17.12
C ALA A 341 -1.36 -18.64 15.84
N PHE A 342 -1.93 -18.34 14.67
CA PHE A 342 -1.41 -18.81 13.39
C PHE A 342 -0.03 -18.24 13.08
N GLY A 343 0.20 -16.94 13.26
CA GLY A 343 1.51 -16.33 13.02
C GLY A 343 2.57 -16.81 14.03
N MET A 344 2.19 -16.96 15.30
CA MET A 344 3.07 -17.54 16.32
C MET A 344 3.45 -18.98 15.96
N THR A 345 2.48 -19.80 15.56
CA THR A 345 2.72 -21.18 15.11
C THR A 345 3.64 -21.19 13.88
N ALA A 346 3.39 -20.35 12.89
CA ALA A 346 4.23 -20.23 11.71
C ALA A 346 5.67 -19.85 12.06
N SER A 347 5.88 -18.96 13.03
CA SER A 347 7.22 -18.54 13.46
C SER A 347 7.98 -19.60 14.26
N GLN A 348 7.30 -20.39 15.10
CA GLN A 348 7.95 -21.30 16.06
C GLN A 348 8.02 -22.76 15.61
N VAL A 349 7.11 -23.22 14.75
CA VAL A 349 7.10 -24.61 14.28
C VAL A 349 8.13 -24.86 13.17
N TRP A 350 8.43 -23.83 12.38
CA TRP A 350 9.44 -23.89 11.34
C TRP A 350 10.71 -23.14 11.77
N ASP A 351 11.85 -23.55 11.22
CA ASP A 351 13.17 -22.98 11.48
C ASP A 351 13.34 -21.59 10.84
N THR A 352 12.52 -20.63 11.31
CA THR A 352 12.57 -19.23 10.85
C THR A 352 13.64 -18.42 11.56
N HIS A 353 14.26 -18.99 12.61
CA HIS A 353 15.18 -18.32 13.53
C HIS A 353 14.59 -17.11 14.29
N LEU A 354 13.28 -16.85 14.15
CA LEU A 354 12.62 -15.76 14.85
C LEU A 354 12.21 -16.22 16.27
N PRO A 355 12.72 -15.59 17.34
CA PRO A 355 12.30 -15.96 18.68
C PRO A 355 10.86 -15.49 18.95
N TRP A 356 10.10 -16.26 19.75
CA TRP A 356 8.67 -16.00 20.01
C TRP A 356 8.36 -14.58 20.50
N TRP A 357 9.27 -13.98 21.28
CA TRP A 357 9.09 -12.62 21.81
C TRP A 357 9.32 -11.55 20.75
N ALA A 358 10.15 -11.78 19.74
CA ALA A 358 10.35 -10.84 18.63
C ALA A 358 9.06 -10.67 17.80
N TYR A 359 8.29 -11.75 17.64
CA TYR A 359 6.98 -11.66 17.01
C TYR A 359 6.01 -10.76 17.79
N ILE A 360 6.03 -10.80 19.13
CA ILE A 360 5.23 -9.89 19.96
C ILE A 360 5.69 -8.44 19.79
N VAL A 361 7.01 -8.21 19.75
CA VAL A 361 7.58 -6.88 19.50
C VAL A 361 7.13 -6.33 18.13
N CYS A 362 7.05 -7.18 17.10
CA CYS A 362 6.57 -6.79 15.77
C CYS A 362 5.14 -6.24 15.83
N ILE A 363 4.26 -6.95 16.55
CA ILE A 363 2.86 -6.54 16.74
C ILE A 363 2.78 -5.24 17.55
N LEU A 364 3.63 -5.06 18.57
CA LEU A 364 3.67 -3.82 19.34
C LEU A 364 4.10 -2.63 18.49
N ILE A 365 5.13 -2.78 17.64
CA ILE A 365 5.53 -1.74 16.69
C ILE A 365 4.36 -1.41 15.75
N ALA A 366 3.73 -2.43 15.15
CA ALA A 366 2.57 -2.22 14.29
C ALA A 366 1.44 -1.48 15.00
N ALA A 367 1.13 -1.84 16.26
CA ALA A 367 0.08 -1.19 17.06
C ALA A 367 0.38 0.29 17.34
N VAL A 368 1.64 0.64 17.63
CA VAL A 368 2.07 2.04 17.86
C VAL A 368 1.90 2.88 16.60
N PHE A 369 2.30 2.35 15.44
CA PHE A 369 2.22 3.08 14.18
C PHE A 369 0.84 3.02 13.52
N PHE A 370 -0.04 2.13 13.95
CA PHE A 370 -1.36 1.92 13.34
C PHE A 370 -2.20 3.19 13.30
N ILE A 371 -2.35 3.87 14.45
CA ILE A 371 -3.17 5.09 14.53
C ILE A 371 -2.51 6.24 13.76
N PRO A 372 -1.21 6.58 13.95
CA PRO A 372 -0.58 7.65 13.21
C PRO A 372 -0.62 7.49 11.69
N ILE A 373 -0.27 6.30 11.19
CA ILE A 373 -0.30 6.00 9.76
C ILE A 373 -1.73 6.05 9.24
N GLY A 374 -2.69 5.46 9.99
CA GLY A 374 -4.10 5.47 9.64
C GLY A 374 -4.68 6.89 9.52
N MET A 375 -4.28 7.82 10.40
CA MET A 375 -4.73 9.21 10.33
C MET A 375 -4.17 9.95 9.11
N ILE A 376 -2.89 9.76 8.80
CA ILE A 376 -2.28 10.32 7.58
C ILE A 376 -3.00 9.76 6.35
N GLN A 377 -3.23 8.45 6.30
CA GLN A 377 -3.92 7.80 5.18
C GLN A 377 -5.37 8.28 5.03
N ALA A 378 -6.10 8.42 6.14
CA ALA A 378 -7.48 8.89 6.14
C ALA A 378 -7.64 10.33 5.63
N ILE A 379 -6.62 11.18 5.80
CA ILE A 379 -6.66 12.59 5.38
C ILE A 379 -6.05 12.77 3.98
N THR A 380 -4.91 12.13 3.72
CA THR A 380 -4.09 12.37 2.53
C THR A 380 -4.22 11.30 1.47
N ASN A 381 -4.84 10.16 1.77
CA ASN A 381 -4.85 8.97 0.91
C ASN A 381 -3.46 8.36 0.67
N GLN A 382 -2.48 8.67 1.52
CA GLN A 382 -1.11 8.15 1.43
C GLN A 382 -0.76 7.33 2.66
N GLN A 383 -0.08 6.20 2.45
CA GLN A 383 0.27 5.26 3.51
C GLN A 383 1.79 5.12 3.61
N PRO A 384 2.43 5.71 4.65
CA PRO A 384 3.82 5.42 4.96
C PRO A 384 4.06 3.92 5.21
N GLY A 385 5.07 3.34 4.57
CA GLY A 385 5.48 1.95 4.77
C GLY A 385 6.31 1.77 6.05
N LEU A 386 6.06 0.68 6.78
CA LEU A 386 6.81 0.32 8.00
C LEU A 386 7.98 -0.65 7.73
N ASN A 387 8.00 -1.24 6.53
CA ASN A 387 8.85 -2.37 6.17
C ASN A 387 10.34 -2.09 6.45
N ILE A 388 10.84 -0.90 6.09
CA ILE A 388 12.26 -0.56 6.22
C ILE A 388 12.75 -0.59 7.68
N ILE A 389 11.99 -0.02 8.62
CA ILE A 389 12.38 -0.06 10.05
C ILE A 389 12.23 -1.47 10.61
N THR A 390 11.14 -2.16 10.27
CA THR A 390 10.92 -3.50 10.81
C THR A 390 11.93 -4.50 10.29
N GLU A 391 12.26 -4.47 9.00
CA GLU A 391 13.30 -5.32 8.41
C GLU A 391 14.67 -5.06 9.04
N MET A 392 15.00 -3.79 9.32
CA MET A 392 16.26 -3.44 10.00
C MET A 392 16.30 -3.95 11.44
N ILE A 393 15.23 -3.74 12.22
CA ILE A 393 15.17 -4.16 13.62
C ILE A 393 15.22 -5.69 13.72
N PHE A 394 14.35 -6.39 13.01
CA PHE A 394 14.26 -7.86 13.08
C PHE A 394 15.34 -8.58 12.29
N GLY A 395 15.99 -7.93 11.33
CA GLY A 395 17.19 -8.48 10.70
C GLY A 395 18.43 -8.36 11.58
N TYR A 396 18.44 -7.46 12.57
CA TYR A 396 19.52 -7.32 13.55
C TYR A 396 19.35 -8.24 14.76
N MET A 397 18.09 -8.42 15.21
CA MET A 397 17.73 -9.33 16.30
C MET A 397 17.91 -10.79 15.92
#